data_AF-A0A2G5EVP7-F1
#
_entry.id   AF-A0A2G5EVP7-F1
#
_cell.length_a   1.000
_cell.length_b   1.000
_cell.length_c   1.000
_cell.angle_alpha   90.00
_cell.angle_beta   90.00
_cell.angle_gamma   90.00
#
_symmetry.space_group_name_H-M   'P 1'
#
loop_
_entity.id
_entity.type
_entity.pdbx_description
1 polymer ?
#
loop_
_entity_poly.entity_id
_entity_poly.type
_entity_poly.pdbx_seq_one_letter_code
_entity_poly.pdbx_strand_id
1 'polypeptide(L)'
;MASTEGLVPITRAFLSRFYDKYPFTPLSDDVTALSSQLFNLSKDLINEIPPTQDESVLAHEANCDPPHKIDENMWKNRENIEEMLFLLERSNWPRLLQQQSTPEDIEIATVLGELKIKLQATLQILESFQTKNSENVFGTVMTYMPQDFRGTLIRQQRERSERNKQAEVDALVNSGGSIRDRYALLWKQQMERRRQLAQLGSATGVYKTLVKYLVGVPQVLLDFIRQINDDHGPMEEQRERYGPSLYSLTKMALSIRLFLVLSLNRFEAKKLQKGKVDILVHALNVYTVEMERFIKFISEVFANSPFFISAKDVGAAEGSETDEFKEIIIPAGKAHEVALTVDAVNSYIAWDFSLTQGKMNMVFSSKPFAAMIHVIHF
;
A
#
# COMPACT_ATOMS: atom_id res chain seq x y z
N MET A 1 16.68 20.95 -14.41
CA MET A 1 16.36 20.30 -13.11
C MET A 1 15.31 21.14 -12.43
N ALA A 2 14.29 20.54 -11.82
CA ALA A 2 13.44 21.27 -10.88
C ALA A 2 14.30 21.73 -9.69
N SER A 3 14.14 22.98 -9.25
CA SER A 3 14.84 23.44 -8.06
C SER A 3 14.38 22.63 -6.85
N THR A 4 15.33 22.17 -6.03
CA THR A 4 15.05 21.45 -4.78
C THR A 4 15.21 22.35 -3.56
N GLU A 5 15.54 23.62 -3.80
CA GLU A 5 15.67 24.66 -2.82
C GLU A 5 14.29 24.95 -2.21
N GLY A 6 14.16 24.73 -0.90
CA GLY A 6 12.90 24.93 -0.17
C GLY A 6 11.89 23.78 -0.26
N LEU A 7 12.24 22.61 -0.80
CA LEU A 7 11.41 21.40 -0.66
C LEU A 7 11.61 20.77 0.72
N VAL A 8 10.53 20.23 1.29
CA VAL A 8 10.53 19.50 2.57
C VAL A 8 9.81 18.16 2.40
N PRO A 9 10.08 17.17 3.27
CA PRO A 9 9.38 15.88 3.23
C PRO A 9 7.88 16.08 3.36
N ILE A 10 7.10 15.23 2.69
CA ILE A 10 5.66 15.27 2.81
C ILE A 10 5.21 14.86 4.22
N THR A 11 4.31 15.63 4.81
CA THR A 11 3.78 15.38 6.16
C THR A 11 2.42 14.68 6.09
N ARG A 12 2.06 13.98 7.17
CA ARG A 12 0.75 13.35 7.32
C ARG A 12 -0.39 14.38 7.26
N ALA A 13 -0.22 15.53 7.94
CA ALA A 13 -1.20 16.62 7.95
C ALA A 13 -1.45 17.20 6.54
N PHE A 14 -0.38 17.39 5.76
CA PHE A 14 -0.51 17.82 4.37
C PHE A 14 -1.31 16.79 3.54
N LEU A 15 -0.96 15.50 3.65
CA LEU A 15 -1.66 14.44 2.94
C LEU A 15 -3.13 14.33 3.34
N SER A 16 -3.46 14.55 4.61
CA SER A 16 -4.82 14.54 5.10
C SER A 16 -5.67 15.59 4.37
N ARG A 17 -5.19 16.85 4.34
CA ARG A 17 -5.84 17.95 3.60
C ARG A 17 -5.88 17.73 2.10
N PHE A 18 -4.84 17.11 1.54
CA PHE A 18 -4.82 16.77 0.12
C PHE A 18 -5.92 15.75 -0.19
N TYR A 19 -6.01 14.68 0.59
CA TYR A 19 -6.99 13.61 0.42
C TYR A 19 -8.43 14.03 0.75
N ASP A 20 -8.65 15.14 1.46
CA ASP A 20 -10.00 15.70 1.66
C ASP A 20 -10.68 16.06 0.33
N LYS A 21 -9.87 16.35 -0.69
CA LYS A 21 -10.34 16.64 -2.06
C LYS A 21 -10.67 15.37 -2.84
N TYR A 22 -10.34 14.20 -2.31
CA TYR A 22 -10.52 12.89 -2.93
C TYR A 22 -11.34 11.97 -2.00
N PRO A 23 -12.62 12.27 -1.75
CA PRO A 23 -13.47 11.36 -0.99
C PRO A 23 -13.75 10.10 -1.81
N PHE A 24 -13.54 8.93 -1.20
CA PHE A 24 -14.02 7.68 -1.78
C PHE A 24 -15.43 7.40 -1.29
N THR A 25 -16.39 7.28 -2.22
CA THR A 25 -17.74 6.85 -1.86
C THR A 25 -17.67 5.43 -1.26
N PRO A 26 -18.35 5.16 -0.13
CA PRO A 26 -18.34 3.84 0.50
C PRO A 26 -18.67 2.69 -0.47
N LEU A 27 -18.16 1.51 -0.17
CA LEU A 27 -18.53 0.29 -0.90
C LEU A 27 -20.02 -0.03 -0.73
N SER A 28 -20.59 -0.76 -1.68
CA SER A 28 -21.91 -1.36 -1.50
C SER A 28 -21.94 -2.26 -0.25
N ASP A 29 -23.05 -2.22 0.49
CA ASP A 29 -23.30 -3.10 1.64
C ASP A 29 -23.24 -4.58 1.25
N ASP A 30 -23.51 -4.88 -0.02
CA ASP A 30 -23.41 -6.22 -0.62
C ASP A 30 -22.00 -6.81 -0.47
N VAL A 31 -20.93 -5.99 -0.46
CA VAL A 31 -19.56 -6.49 -0.28
C VAL A 31 -19.44 -7.26 1.04
N THR A 32 -19.89 -6.66 2.14
CA THR A 32 -19.80 -7.28 3.47
C THR A 32 -20.80 -8.42 3.63
N ALA A 33 -22.03 -8.23 3.13
CA ALA A 33 -23.10 -9.22 3.24
C ALA A 33 -22.75 -10.51 2.48
N LEU A 34 -22.33 -10.40 1.21
CA LEU A 34 -22.01 -11.55 0.37
C LEU A 34 -20.70 -12.22 0.78
N SER A 35 -19.71 -11.46 1.25
CA SER A 35 -18.49 -12.04 1.85
C SER A 35 -18.85 -12.97 3.01
N SER A 36 -19.67 -12.48 3.93
CA SER A 36 -20.12 -13.26 5.09
C SER A 36 -20.95 -14.47 4.68
N GLN A 37 -21.83 -14.31 3.70
CA GLN A 37 -22.67 -15.39 3.19
C GLN A 37 -21.84 -16.51 2.53
N LEU A 38 -20.91 -16.17 1.63
CA LEU A 38 -20.01 -17.12 0.99
C LEU A 38 -19.08 -17.81 2.00
N PHE A 39 -18.62 -17.06 2.99
CA PHE A 39 -17.79 -17.61 4.05
C PHE A 39 -18.55 -18.62 4.91
N ASN A 40 -19.81 -18.36 5.25
CA ASN A 40 -20.65 -19.31 5.96
C ASN A 40 -20.97 -20.55 5.12
N LEU A 41 -21.27 -20.38 3.83
CA LEU A 41 -21.44 -21.52 2.91
C LEU A 41 -20.17 -22.38 2.82
N SER A 42 -18.99 -21.75 2.83
CA SER A 42 -17.70 -22.45 2.89
C SER A 42 -17.53 -23.24 4.18
N LYS A 43 -17.91 -22.67 5.34
CA LYS A 43 -17.90 -23.37 6.62
C LYS A 43 -18.82 -24.59 6.64
N ASP A 44 -20.01 -24.49 6.06
CA ASP A 44 -20.93 -25.63 5.97
C ASP A 44 -20.31 -26.77 5.16
N LEU A 45 -19.66 -26.46 4.03
CA LEU A 45 -18.96 -27.45 3.20
C LEU A 45 -17.79 -28.13 3.94
N ILE A 46 -17.06 -27.38 4.77
CA ILE A 46 -15.96 -27.88 5.60
C ILE A 46 -16.48 -28.80 6.72
N ASN A 47 -17.63 -28.46 7.32
CA ASN A 47 -18.25 -29.27 8.37
C ASN A 47 -18.81 -30.60 7.84
N GLU A 48 -19.28 -30.61 6.59
CA GLU A 48 -19.76 -31.83 5.93
C GLU A 48 -18.61 -32.77 5.53
N ILE A 49 -17.53 -32.22 4.98
CA ILE A 49 -16.37 -32.98 4.50
C ILE A 49 -15.09 -32.29 4.99
N PRO A 50 -14.28 -32.97 5.84
CA PRO A 50 -13.05 -32.40 6.38
C PRO A 50 -12.15 -31.84 5.28
N PRO A 51 -11.57 -30.64 5.49
CA PRO A 51 -10.75 -29.99 4.49
C PRO A 51 -9.40 -30.69 4.32
N THR A 52 -8.84 -30.62 3.12
CA THR A 52 -7.43 -30.99 2.92
C THR A 52 -6.50 -30.01 3.64
N GLN A 53 -5.19 -30.33 3.68
CA GLN A 53 -4.20 -29.41 4.25
C GLN A 53 -4.22 -28.05 3.56
N ASP A 54 -4.29 -28.02 2.23
CA ASP A 54 -4.29 -26.78 1.45
C ASP A 54 -5.58 -25.99 1.63
N GLU A 55 -6.73 -26.68 1.66
CA GLU A 55 -8.03 -26.06 1.96
C GLU A 55 -8.07 -25.46 3.37
N SER A 56 -7.42 -26.12 4.34
CA SER A 56 -7.31 -25.62 5.71
C SER A 56 -6.45 -24.35 5.78
N VAL A 57 -5.36 -24.29 5.02
CA VAL A 57 -4.52 -23.08 4.93
C VAL A 57 -5.30 -21.93 4.31
N LEU A 58 -6.05 -22.17 3.24
CA LEU A 58 -6.89 -21.15 2.61
C LEU A 58 -8.03 -20.69 3.52
N ALA A 59 -8.67 -21.62 4.24
CA ALA A 59 -9.72 -21.29 5.21
C ALA A 59 -9.17 -20.46 6.38
N HIS A 60 -7.96 -20.76 6.85
CA HIS A 60 -7.28 -19.93 7.85
C HIS A 60 -6.97 -18.53 7.30
N GLU A 61 -6.43 -18.45 6.08
CA GLU A 61 -6.15 -17.17 5.42
C GLU A 61 -7.41 -16.31 5.25
N ALA A 62 -8.55 -16.91 4.88
CA ALA A 62 -9.83 -16.22 4.77
C ALA A 62 -10.37 -15.69 6.12
N ASN A 63 -9.89 -16.21 7.26
CA ASN A 63 -10.21 -15.70 8.59
C ASN A 63 -9.26 -14.58 9.06
N CYS A 64 -8.08 -14.47 8.45
CA CYS A 64 -7.09 -13.47 8.82
C CYS A 64 -7.44 -12.09 8.26
N ASP A 65 -6.92 -11.05 8.90
CA ASP A 65 -7.02 -9.72 8.34
C ASP A 65 -6.13 -9.58 7.10
N PRO A 66 -6.62 -8.93 6.03
CA PRO A 66 -5.84 -8.66 4.84
C PRO A 66 -4.58 -7.83 5.14
N PRO A 67 -3.56 -7.88 4.27
CA PRO A 67 -2.38 -7.06 4.43
C PRO A 67 -2.72 -5.56 4.55
N HIS A 68 -2.14 -4.90 5.56
CA HIS A 68 -2.39 -3.47 5.82
C HIS A 68 -1.82 -2.57 4.71
N LYS A 69 -0.68 -2.95 4.11
CA LYS A 69 -0.04 -2.15 3.06
C LYS A 69 -0.84 -2.22 1.77
N ILE A 70 -1.23 -1.06 1.22
CA ILE A 70 -2.06 -0.97 0.01
C ILE A 70 -1.46 -1.76 -1.16
N ASP A 71 -0.15 -1.68 -1.40
CA ASP A 71 0.47 -2.37 -2.52
C ASP A 71 0.54 -3.90 -2.31
N GLU A 72 0.88 -4.36 -1.10
CA GLU A 72 0.80 -5.77 -0.72
C GLU A 72 -0.62 -6.31 -0.90
N ASN A 73 -1.61 -5.52 -0.49
CA ASN A 73 -3.01 -5.87 -0.60
C ASN A 73 -3.49 -5.90 -2.07
N MET A 74 -3.02 -4.99 -2.92
CA MET A 74 -3.24 -5.05 -4.37
C MET A 74 -2.66 -6.33 -4.98
N TRP A 75 -1.44 -6.72 -4.58
CA TRP A 75 -0.85 -8.00 -4.99
C TRP A 75 -1.68 -9.18 -4.53
N LYS A 76 -2.22 -9.14 -3.30
CA LYS A 76 -3.11 -10.18 -2.77
C LYS A 76 -4.42 -10.30 -3.56
N ASN A 77 -5.01 -9.19 -4.00
CA ASN A 77 -6.18 -9.23 -4.89
C ASN A 77 -5.84 -9.87 -6.23
N ARG A 78 -4.71 -9.49 -6.82
CA ARG A 78 -4.25 -10.05 -8.10
C ARG A 78 -3.99 -11.56 -7.98
N GLU A 79 -3.35 -12.01 -6.90
CA GLU A 79 -3.17 -13.44 -6.58
C GLU A 79 -4.52 -14.17 -6.53
N ASN A 80 -5.48 -13.65 -5.77
CA ASN A 80 -6.80 -14.28 -5.67
C ASN A 80 -7.53 -14.31 -7.02
N ILE A 81 -7.44 -13.25 -7.84
CA ILE A 81 -8.03 -13.25 -9.18
C ILE A 81 -7.41 -14.33 -10.05
N GLU A 82 -6.09 -14.46 -10.08
CA GLU A 82 -5.42 -15.48 -10.89
C GLU A 82 -5.69 -16.91 -10.39
N GLU A 83 -5.77 -17.10 -9.08
CA GLU A 83 -6.18 -18.38 -8.49
C GLU A 83 -7.64 -18.74 -8.85
N MET A 84 -8.55 -17.78 -8.81
CA MET A 84 -9.92 -17.99 -9.28
C MET A 84 -9.96 -18.30 -10.78
N LEU A 85 -9.17 -17.60 -11.60
CA LEU A 85 -9.07 -17.89 -13.04
C LEU A 85 -8.52 -19.29 -13.32
N PHE A 86 -7.53 -19.72 -12.54
CA PHE A 86 -7.01 -21.08 -12.62
C PHE A 86 -8.12 -22.10 -12.34
N LEU A 87 -8.91 -21.92 -11.28
CA LEU A 87 -10.05 -22.80 -10.96
C LEU A 87 -11.14 -22.79 -12.04
N LEU A 88 -11.35 -21.64 -12.69
CA LEU A 88 -12.36 -21.48 -13.74
C LEU A 88 -11.87 -21.95 -15.12
N GLU A 89 -10.61 -22.38 -15.25
CA GLU A 89 -10.13 -23.00 -16.48
C GLU A 89 -10.74 -24.39 -16.66
N ARG A 90 -11.28 -24.67 -17.86
CA ARG A 90 -12.05 -25.90 -18.11
C ARG A 90 -11.23 -27.17 -17.83
N SER A 91 -9.92 -27.14 -18.09
CA SER A 91 -9.02 -28.27 -17.82
C SER A 91 -8.94 -28.63 -16.33
N ASN A 92 -9.23 -27.67 -15.46
CA ASN A 92 -9.12 -27.81 -14.00
C ASN A 92 -10.47 -28.14 -13.35
N TRP A 93 -11.55 -28.19 -14.13
CA TRP A 93 -12.87 -28.54 -13.60
C TRP A 93 -12.96 -30.03 -13.22
N PRO A 94 -13.88 -30.41 -12.32
CA PRO A 94 -14.23 -31.81 -12.08
C PRO A 94 -14.69 -32.52 -13.36
N ARG A 95 -14.41 -33.83 -13.48
CA ARG A 95 -14.66 -34.58 -14.73
C ARG A 95 -16.12 -34.52 -15.17
N LEU A 96 -17.06 -34.64 -14.22
CA LEU A 96 -18.49 -34.55 -14.49
C LEU A 96 -18.88 -33.19 -15.10
N LEU A 97 -18.32 -32.10 -14.58
CA LEU A 97 -18.57 -30.75 -15.08
C LEU A 97 -17.92 -30.50 -16.45
N GLN A 98 -16.76 -31.11 -16.71
CA GLN A 98 -16.11 -31.06 -18.03
C GLN A 98 -16.94 -31.77 -19.12
N GLN A 99 -17.57 -32.90 -18.76
CA GLN A 99 -18.38 -33.72 -19.65
C GLN A 99 -19.76 -33.11 -19.93
N GLN A 100 -20.24 -32.20 -19.06
CA GLN A 100 -21.52 -31.51 -19.21
C GLN A 100 -22.69 -32.47 -19.46
N SER A 101 -22.72 -33.58 -18.71
CA SER A 101 -23.62 -34.70 -18.98
C SER A 101 -25.09 -34.43 -18.63
N THR A 102 -25.38 -33.36 -17.88
CA THR A 102 -26.75 -32.96 -17.51
C THR A 102 -27.02 -31.50 -17.89
N PRO A 103 -28.30 -31.10 -18.11
CA PRO A 103 -28.66 -29.71 -18.36
C PRO A 103 -28.16 -28.74 -17.28
N GLU A 104 -28.19 -29.16 -16.01
CA GLU A 104 -27.67 -28.38 -14.89
C GLU A 104 -26.16 -28.18 -14.99
N ASP A 105 -25.40 -29.19 -15.41
CA ASP A 105 -23.95 -29.07 -15.59
C ASP A 105 -23.61 -28.11 -16.75
N ILE A 106 -24.44 -28.06 -17.80
CA ILE A 106 -24.31 -27.10 -18.91
C ILE A 106 -24.57 -25.66 -18.42
N GLU A 107 -25.60 -25.45 -17.60
CA GLU A 107 -25.92 -24.14 -17.02
C GLU A 107 -24.77 -23.65 -16.14
N ILE A 108 -24.26 -24.51 -15.23
CA ILE A 108 -23.13 -24.18 -14.37
C ILE A 108 -21.88 -23.87 -15.21
N ALA A 109 -21.57 -24.70 -16.21
CA ALA A 109 -20.41 -24.48 -17.09
C ALA A 109 -20.49 -23.14 -17.82
N THR A 110 -21.67 -22.76 -18.32
CA THR A 110 -21.91 -21.47 -18.96
C THR A 110 -21.61 -20.33 -17.99
N VAL A 111 -22.19 -20.40 -16.79
CA VAL A 111 -21.98 -19.39 -15.74
C VAL A 111 -20.51 -19.25 -15.37
N LEU A 112 -19.79 -20.36 -15.12
CA LEU A 112 -18.36 -20.31 -14.79
C LEU A 112 -17.53 -19.67 -15.91
N GLY A 113 -17.90 -19.92 -17.17
CA GLY A 113 -17.30 -19.27 -18.34
C GLY A 113 -17.49 -17.75 -18.34
N GLU A 114 -18.69 -17.27 -18.04
CA GLU A 114 -18.98 -15.83 -17.93
C GLU A 114 -18.21 -15.15 -16.78
N LEU A 115 -18.15 -15.82 -15.63
CA LEU A 115 -17.38 -15.34 -14.47
C LEU A 115 -15.89 -15.24 -14.79
N LYS A 116 -15.34 -16.21 -15.54
CA LYS A 116 -13.95 -16.18 -16.00
C LYS A 116 -13.66 -14.94 -16.82
N ILE A 117 -14.53 -14.59 -17.78
CA ILE A 117 -14.37 -13.41 -18.64
C ILE A 117 -14.31 -12.12 -17.80
N LYS A 118 -15.20 -11.99 -16.80
CA LYS A 118 -15.23 -10.83 -15.91
C LYS A 118 -13.97 -10.71 -15.05
N LEU A 119 -13.48 -11.83 -14.51
CA LEU A 119 -12.24 -11.84 -13.75
C LEU A 119 -11.02 -11.52 -14.63
N GLN A 120 -10.98 -11.99 -15.87
CA GLN A 120 -9.90 -11.65 -16.82
C GLN A 120 -9.87 -10.15 -17.10
N ALA A 121 -11.03 -9.53 -17.36
CA ALA A 121 -11.12 -8.08 -17.55
C ALA A 121 -10.65 -7.31 -16.30
N THR A 122 -11.07 -7.76 -15.12
CA THR A 122 -10.68 -7.14 -13.83
C THR A 122 -9.17 -7.28 -13.58
N LEU A 123 -8.59 -8.44 -13.89
CA LEU A 123 -7.15 -8.68 -13.81
C LEU A 123 -6.37 -7.71 -14.69
N GLN A 124 -6.78 -7.54 -15.95
CA GLN A 124 -6.13 -6.64 -16.90
C GLN A 124 -6.14 -5.18 -16.41
N ILE A 125 -7.24 -4.73 -15.79
CA ILE A 125 -7.36 -3.40 -15.21
C ILE A 125 -6.35 -3.23 -14.06
N LEU A 126 -6.26 -4.23 -13.17
CA LEU A 126 -5.33 -4.21 -12.04
C LEU A 126 -3.86 -4.24 -12.48
N GLU A 127 -3.52 -5.07 -13.47
CA GLU A 127 -2.18 -5.15 -14.06
C GLU A 127 -1.77 -3.84 -14.74
N SER A 128 -2.69 -3.25 -15.50
CA SER A 128 -2.48 -1.96 -16.16
C SER A 128 -2.25 -0.84 -15.13
N PHE A 129 -3.02 -0.84 -14.04
CA PHE A 129 -2.82 0.09 -12.93
C PHE A 129 -1.44 -0.07 -12.29
N GLN A 130 -1.04 -1.30 -11.92
CA GLN A 130 0.25 -1.56 -11.28
C GLN A 130 1.43 -1.14 -12.17
N THR A 131 1.35 -1.42 -13.47
CA THR A 131 2.36 -1.04 -14.45
C THR A 131 2.46 0.48 -14.57
N LYS A 132 1.34 1.15 -14.81
CA LYS A 132 1.27 2.61 -14.94
C LYS A 132 1.72 3.32 -13.67
N ASN A 133 1.35 2.80 -12.48
CA ASN A 133 1.78 3.38 -11.22
C ASN A 133 3.30 3.26 -11.02
N SER A 134 3.89 2.11 -11.35
CA SER A 134 5.35 1.91 -11.31
C SER A 134 6.08 2.87 -12.25
N GLU A 135 5.54 3.09 -13.45
CA GLU A 135 6.07 4.06 -14.42
C GLU A 135 5.93 5.50 -13.93
N ASN A 136 4.80 5.88 -13.35
CA ASN A 136 4.57 7.22 -12.80
C ASN A 136 5.53 7.54 -11.65
N VAL A 137 5.71 6.60 -10.72
CA VAL A 137 6.66 6.75 -9.60
C VAL A 137 8.08 6.92 -10.17
N PHE A 138 8.49 6.07 -11.11
CA PHE A 138 9.80 6.20 -11.73
C PHE A 138 9.96 7.51 -12.49
N GLY A 139 8.96 7.91 -13.29
CA GLY A 139 8.94 9.16 -14.03
C GLY A 139 9.09 10.36 -13.11
N THR A 140 8.37 10.37 -11.99
CA THR A 140 8.47 11.40 -10.94
C THR A 140 9.89 11.47 -10.39
N VAL A 141 10.49 10.34 -10.01
CA VAL A 141 11.89 10.30 -9.55
C VAL A 141 12.83 10.88 -10.61
N MET A 142 12.65 10.50 -11.88
CA MET A 142 13.47 10.98 -12.99
C MET A 142 13.40 12.50 -13.23
N THR A 143 12.35 13.19 -12.80
CA THR A 143 12.27 14.66 -12.90
C THR A 143 13.32 15.37 -12.04
N TYR A 144 13.76 14.73 -10.95
CA TYR A 144 14.77 15.24 -10.02
C TYR A 144 16.18 14.72 -10.31
N MET A 145 16.33 13.78 -11.24
CA MET A 145 17.63 13.22 -11.62
C MET A 145 18.38 14.10 -12.63
N PRO A 146 19.73 14.06 -12.67
CA PRO A 146 20.51 14.67 -13.74
C PRO A 146 20.09 14.15 -15.12
N GLN A 147 19.95 15.06 -16.08
CA GLN A 147 19.59 14.75 -17.46
C GLN A 147 20.82 14.46 -18.35
N ASP A 148 21.96 14.19 -17.72
CA ASP A 148 23.21 13.82 -18.38
C ASP A 148 23.38 12.29 -18.40
N PHE A 149 24.60 11.82 -18.72
CA PHE A 149 24.92 10.39 -18.81
C PHE A 149 24.54 9.59 -17.55
N ARG A 150 24.47 10.24 -16.38
CA ARG A 150 24.12 9.59 -15.11
C ARG A 150 22.66 9.18 -15.05
N GLY A 151 21.76 10.02 -15.55
CA GLY A 151 20.34 9.68 -15.69
C GLY A 151 20.13 8.49 -16.62
N THR A 152 20.89 8.43 -17.71
CA THR A 152 20.88 7.29 -18.66
C THR A 152 21.38 6.01 -17.99
N LEU A 153 22.45 6.06 -17.19
CA LEU A 153 22.96 4.89 -16.46
C LEU A 153 21.93 4.32 -15.48
N ILE A 154 21.18 5.17 -14.78
CA ILE A 154 20.13 4.73 -13.84
C ILE A 154 18.98 4.05 -14.58
N ARG A 155 18.55 4.59 -15.73
CA ARG A 155 17.54 3.94 -16.58
C ARG A 155 18.01 2.55 -17.01
N GLN A 156 19.23 2.45 -17.53
CA GLN A 156 19.82 1.18 -17.96
C GLN A 156 19.99 0.18 -16.80
N GLN A 157 20.32 0.67 -15.59
CA GLN A 157 20.41 -0.17 -14.40
C GLN A 157 19.03 -0.71 -14.00
N ARG A 158 17.99 0.15 -14.00
CA ARG A 158 16.60 -0.28 -13.74
C ARG A 158 16.18 -1.33 -14.75
N GLU A 159 16.32 -1.06 -16.05
CA GLU A 159 15.90 -2.01 -17.09
C GLU A 159 16.60 -3.36 -16.97
N ARG A 160 17.91 -3.38 -16.68
CA ARG A 160 18.64 -4.64 -16.45
C ARG A 160 18.13 -5.36 -15.21
N SER A 161 17.90 -4.63 -14.11
CA SER A 161 17.36 -5.22 -12.88
C SER A 161 15.96 -5.81 -13.10
N GLU A 162 15.08 -5.09 -13.79
CA GLU A 162 13.71 -5.55 -14.06
C GLU A 162 13.70 -6.74 -15.03
N ARG A 163 14.58 -6.77 -16.05
CA ARG A 163 14.77 -7.96 -16.90
C ARG A 163 15.24 -9.18 -16.11
N ASN A 164 16.19 -9.01 -15.20
CA ASN A 164 16.69 -10.12 -14.38
C ASN A 164 15.60 -10.66 -13.44
N LYS A 165 14.83 -9.77 -12.81
CA LYS A 165 13.69 -10.16 -11.95
C LYS A 165 12.61 -10.90 -12.73
N GLN A 166 12.30 -10.44 -13.94
CA GLN A 166 11.36 -11.12 -14.82
C GLN A 166 11.88 -12.52 -15.22
N ALA A 167 13.17 -12.65 -15.53
CA ALA A 167 13.76 -13.96 -15.84
C ALA A 167 13.68 -14.95 -14.65
N GLU A 168 13.79 -14.46 -13.41
CA GLU A 168 13.60 -15.29 -12.21
C GLU A 168 12.15 -15.77 -12.07
N VAL A 169 11.18 -14.89 -12.35
CA VAL A 169 9.76 -15.23 -12.39
C VAL A 169 9.48 -16.26 -13.50
N ASP A 170 10.02 -16.04 -14.69
CA ASP A 170 9.84 -16.96 -15.83
C ASP A 170 10.47 -18.33 -15.53
N ALA A 171 11.64 -18.37 -14.90
CA ALA A 171 12.27 -19.62 -14.48
C ALA A 171 11.43 -20.38 -13.44
N LEU A 172 10.84 -19.67 -12.48
CA LEU A 172 9.93 -20.27 -11.49
C LEU A 172 8.68 -20.85 -12.16
N VAL A 173 8.04 -20.10 -13.06
CA VAL A 173 6.85 -20.58 -13.79
C VAL A 173 7.20 -21.77 -14.68
N ASN A 174 8.31 -21.71 -15.42
CA ASN A 174 8.77 -22.79 -16.30
C ASN A 174 9.17 -24.06 -15.55
N SER A 175 9.56 -23.96 -14.28
CA SER A 175 9.85 -25.12 -13.42
C SER A 175 8.61 -25.68 -12.72
N GLY A 176 7.41 -25.15 -13.02
CA GLY A 176 6.14 -25.62 -12.46
C GLY A 176 5.80 -25.01 -11.11
N GLY A 177 6.40 -23.87 -10.75
CA GLY A 177 6.03 -23.12 -9.55
C GLY A 177 4.55 -22.72 -9.55
N SER A 178 3.94 -22.76 -8.36
CA SER A 178 2.53 -22.40 -8.20
C SER A 178 2.31 -20.89 -8.38
N ILE A 179 1.05 -20.49 -8.56
CA ILE A 179 0.66 -19.07 -8.56
C ILE A 179 1.11 -18.42 -7.25
N ARG A 180 0.88 -19.07 -6.11
CA ARG A 180 1.34 -18.62 -4.80
C ARG A 180 2.85 -18.42 -4.73
N ASP A 181 3.65 -19.34 -5.28
CA ASP A 181 5.12 -19.22 -5.30
C ASP A 181 5.55 -17.97 -6.09
N ARG A 182 4.90 -17.73 -7.25
CA ARG A 182 5.16 -16.54 -8.06
C ARG A 182 4.85 -15.25 -7.31
N TYR A 183 3.73 -15.19 -6.59
CA TYR A 183 3.37 -14.01 -5.79
C TYR A 183 4.28 -13.80 -4.58
N ALA A 184 4.72 -14.89 -3.93
CA ALA A 184 5.72 -14.82 -2.87
C ALA A 184 7.06 -14.27 -3.39
N LEU A 185 7.48 -14.68 -4.60
CA LEU A 185 8.68 -14.16 -5.25
C LEU A 185 8.54 -12.67 -5.61
N LEU A 186 7.42 -12.27 -6.23
CA LEU A 186 7.18 -10.87 -6.59
C LEU A 186 7.19 -9.96 -5.34
N TRP A 187 6.60 -10.42 -4.25
CA TRP A 187 6.63 -9.70 -2.97
C TRP A 187 8.04 -9.61 -2.39
N LYS A 188 8.78 -10.72 -2.40
CA LYS A 188 10.20 -10.73 -1.98
C LYS A 188 11.02 -9.72 -2.79
N GLN A 189 10.90 -9.71 -4.11
CA GLN A 189 11.57 -8.75 -4.98
C GLN A 189 11.17 -7.31 -4.67
N GLN A 190 9.90 -7.05 -4.36
CA GLN A 190 9.41 -5.73 -3.95
C GLN A 190 9.99 -5.27 -2.61
N MET A 191 10.09 -6.18 -1.63
CA MET A 191 10.69 -5.91 -0.34
C MET A 191 12.21 -5.68 -0.43
N GLU A 192 12.90 -6.40 -1.32
CA GLU A 192 14.31 -6.16 -1.63
C GLU A 192 14.52 -4.77 -2.26
N ARG A 193 13.67 -4.36 -3.21
CA ARG A 193 13.69 -2.98 -3.75
C ARG A 193 13.58 -1.96 -2.61
N ARG A 194 12.60 -2.13 -1.72
CA ARG A 194 12.36 -1.26 -0.56
C ARG A 194 13.55 -1.22 0.40
N ARG A 195 14.16 -2.37 0.70
CA ARG A 195 15.33 -2.46 1.59
C ARG A 195 16.55 -1.77 0.99
N GLN A 196 16.81 -1.96 -0.30
CA GLN A 196 17.91 -1.29 -1.01
C GLN A 196 17.71 0.24 -1.01
N LEU A 197 16.48 0.70 -1.25
CA LEU A 197 16.14 2.12 -1.19
C LEU A 197 16.33 2.71 0.21
N ALA A 198 15.88 2.01 1.25
CA ALA A 198 16.09 2.43 2.64
C ALA A 198 17.58 2.48 3.01
N GLN A 199 18.39 1.51 2.56
CA GLN A 199 19.84 1.50 2.77
C GLN A 199 20.55 2.67 2.08
N LEU A 200 20.07 3.10 0.91
CA LEU A 200 20.55 4.32 0.25
C LEU A 200 20.20 5.58 1.05
N GLY A 201 19.02 5.63 1.67
CA GLY A 201 18.60 6.73 2.56
C GLY A 201 19.35 6.77 3.90
N SER A 202 19.79 5.60 4.41
CA SER A 202 20.52 5.48 5.68
C SER A 202 22.04 5.49 5.54
N ALA A 203 22.58 5.54 4.31
CA ALA A 203 24.02 5.55 4.09
C ALA A 203 24.66 6.80 4.72
N THR A 204 25.63 6.62 5.62
CA THR A 204 26.45 7.68 6.22
C THR A 204 27.87 7.69 5.63
N GLY A 205 28.52 8.87 5.58
CA GLY A 205 29.94 9.00 5.21
C GLY A 205 30.25 9.12 3.71
N VAL A 206 31.38 8.54 3.28
CA VAL A 206 31.96 8.70 1.93
C VAL A 206 31.04 8.17 0.82
N TYR A 207 30.23 7.14 1.11
CA TYR A 207 29.25 6.58 0.17
C TYR A 207 28.04 7.50 -0.08
N LYS A 208 27.54 8.19 0.97
CA LYS A 208 26.54 9.28 0.84
C LYS A 208 27.09 10.45 0.03
N THR A 209 28.37 10.76 0.25
CA THR A 209 29.08 11.82 -0.46
C THR A 209 29.26 11.45 -1.94
N LEU A 210 29.59 10.19 -2.25
CA LEU A 210 29.66 9.66 -3.61
C LEU A 210 28.29 9.64 -4.30
N VAL A 211 27.21 9.21 -3.65
CA VAL A 211 25.86 9.26 -4.25
C VAL A 211 25.37 10.71 -4.47
N LYS A 212 25.66 11.61 -3.53
CA LYS A 212 25.31 13.04 -3.64
C LYS A 212 26.12 13.75 -4.72
N TYR A 213 27.43 13.48 -4.85
CA TYR A 213 28.31 14.08 -5.86
C TYR A 213 28.27 13.40 -7.24
N LEU A 214 28.23 12.06 -7.29
CA LEU A 214 28.14 11.33 -8.55
C LEU A 214 26.73 11.31 -9.12
N VAL A 215 25.66 11.46 -8.33
CA VAL A 215 24.28 11.24 -8.82
C VAL A 215 23.35 12.45 -8.63
N GLY A 216 23.71 13.44 -7.81
CA GLY A 216 22.94 14.69 -7.70
C GLY A 216 21.53 14.53 -7.12
N VAL A 217 21.26 13.45 -6.38
CA VAL A 217 19.95 13.16 -5.79
C VAL A 217 19.67 14.13 -4.63
N PRO A 218 18.54 14.86 -4.63
CA PRO A 218 18.16 15.77 -3.56
C PRO A 218 18.00 15.06 -2.20
N GLN A 219 18.42 15.70 -1.09
CA GLN A 219 18.37 15.08 0.24
C GLN A 219 16.93 14.77 0.69
N VAL A 220 15.97 15.62 0.33
CA VAL A 220 14.54 15.46 0.65
C VAL A 220 13.96 14.16 0.06
N LEU A 221 14.42 13.73 -1.11
CA LEU A 221 14.07 12.46 -1.73
C LEU A 221 14.56 11.27 -0.89
N LEU A 222 15.78 11.36 -0.36
CA LEU A 222 16.37 10.31 0.48
C LEU A 222 15.66 10.22 1.83
N ASP A 223 15.27 11.36 2.40
CA ASP A 223 14.57 11.43 3.69
C ASP A 223 13.14 10.86 3.58
N PHE A 224 12.42 11.16 2.49
CA PHE A 224 11.12 10.54 2.17
C PHE A 224 11.23 9.03 1.97
N ILE A 225 12.20 8.56 1.18
CA ILE A 225 12.42 7.13 0.93
C ILE A 225 12.71 6.37 2.23
N ARG A 226 13.40 7.00 3.20
CA ARG A 226 13.67 6.43 4.51
C ARG A 226 12.39 6.18 5.32
N GLN A 227 11.37 7.03 5.17
CA GLN A 227 10.11 6.98 5.91
C GLN A 227 8.97 6.24 5.17
N ILE A 228 9.18 5.80 3.93
CA ILE A 228 8.15 5.18 3.09
C ILE A 228 7.59 3.86 3.69
N ASN A 229 8.40 3.19 4.52
CA ASN A 229 8.04 1.93 5.19
C ASN A 229 7.74 2.11 6.68
N ASP A 230 7.79 3.35 7.19
CA ASP A 230 7.48 3.63 8.58
C ASP A 230 5.98 3.41 8.81
N ASP A 231 5.64 2.62 9.82
CA ASP A 231 4.25 2.34 10.21
C ASP A 231 3.57 3.56 10.85
N HIS A 232 4.29 4.68 11.01
CA HIS A 232 3.76 6.00 11.36
C HIS A 232 4.12 7.06 10.30
N GLY A 233 4.61 6.62 9.14
CA GLY A 233 5.03 7.50 8.05
C GLY A 233 3.86 8.22 7.39
N PRO A 234 4.14 9.21 6.52
CA PRO A 234 3.10 9.98 5.83
C PRO A 234 2.16 9.11 5.01
N MET A 235 2.63 7.96 4.53
CA MET A 235 1.81 7.01 3.77
C MET A 235 0.73 6.30 4.60
N GLU A 236 0.77 6.35 5.94
CA GLU A 236 -0.32 5.82 6.77
C GLU A 236 -1.62 6.58 6.58
N GLU A 237 -1.56 7.89 6.29
CA GLU A 237 -2.78 8.67 6.01
C GLU A 237 -3.58 8.06 4.85
N GLN A 238 -2.87 7.62 3.81
CA GLN A 238 -3.49 6.96 2.68
C GLN A 238 -4.10 5.62 3.08
N ARG A 239 -3.41 4.86 3.95
CA ARG A 239 -3.86 3.54 4.41
C ARG A 239 -5.08 3.64 5.28
N GLU A 240 -5.10 4.57 6.23
CA GLU A 240 -6.27 4.80 7.09
C GLU A 240 -7.48 5.21 6.26
N ARG A 241 -7.28 6.07 5.25
CA ARG A 241 -8.40 6.61 4.47
C ARG A 241 -8.98 5.66 3.44
N TYR A 242 -8.13 4.92 2.73
CA TYR A 242 -8.55 4.10 1.59
C TYR A 242 -8.32 2.60 1.79
N GLY A 243 -7.50 2.21 2.76
CA GLY A 243 -7.24 0.82 3.12
C GLY A 243 -8.49 0.04 3.49
N PRO A 244 -9.40 0.53 4.38
CA PRO A 244 -10.57 -0.23 4.82
C PRO A 244 -11.45 -0.76 3.67
N SER A 245 -11.65 0.04 2.63
CA SER A 245 -12.36 -0.38 1.42
C SER A 245 -11.61 -1.50 0.70
N LEU A 246 -10.32 -1.33 0.47
CA LEU A 246 -9.50 -2.36 -0.18
C LEU A 246 -9.44 -3.66 0.63
N TYR A 247 -9.34 -3.58 1.95
CA TYR A 247 -9.33 -4.74 2.84
C TYR A 247 -10.65 -5.52 2.74
N SER A 248 -11.77 -4.80 2.68
CA SER A 248 -13.09 -5.42 2.52
C SER A 248 -13.22 -6.15 1.18
N LEU A 249 -12.73 -5.56 0.09
CA LEU A 249 -12.68 -6.22 -1.22
C LEU A 249 -11.79 -7.47 -1.21
N THR A 250 -10.67 -7.43 -0.49
CA THR A 250 -9.77 -8.59 -0.36
C THR A 250 -10.40 -9.73 0.44
N LYS A 251 -11.13 -9.41 1.53
CA LYS A 251 -11.93 -10.41 2.26
C LYS A 251 -12.99 -11.04 1.37
N MET A 252 -13.61 -10.24 0.50
CA MET A 252 -14.57 -10.73 -0.48
C MET A 252 -13.93 -11.67 -1.51
N ALA A 253 -12.80 -11.28 -2.10
CA ALA A 253 -12.05 -12.10 -3.05
C ALA A 253 -11.63 -13.45 -2.43
N LEU A 254 -11.15 -13.44 -1.18
CA LEU A 254 -10.80 -14.66 -0.44
C LEU A 254 -12.03 -15.54 -0.19
N SER A 255 -13.16 -14.95 0.19
CA SER A 255 -14.41 -15.69 0.42
C SER A 255 -14.94 -16.34 -0.85
N ILE A 256 -14.87 -15.64 -1.99
CA ILE A 256 -15.21 -16.19 -3.31
C ILE A 256 -14.27 -17.34 -3.66
N ARG A 257 -12.95 -17.14 -3.54
CA ARG A 257 -11.96 -18.17 -3.85
C ARG A 257 -12.15 -19.42 -2.99
N LEU A 258 -12.28 -19.26 -1.68
CA LEU A 258 -12.50 -20.38 -0.75
C LEU A 258 -13.74 -21.16 -1.15
N PHE A 259 -14.87 -20.47 -1.38
CA PHE A 259 -16.10 -21.13 -1.79
C PHE A 259 -15.96 -21.88 -3.12
N LEU A 260 -15.29 -21.28 -4.11
CA LEU A 260 -15.00 -21.91 -5.40
C LEU A 260 -14.16 -23.18 -5.25
N VAL A 261 -13.03 -23.11 -4.53
CA VAL A 261 -12.15 -24.26 -4.27
C VAL A 261 -12.95 -25.40 -3.65
N LEU A 262 -13.65 -25.12 -2.55
CA LEU A 262 -14.37 -26.15 -1.81
C LEU A 262 -15.48 -26.78 -2.65
N SER A 263 -16.23 -25.95 -3.39
CA SER A 263 -17.37 -26.41 -4.18
C SER A 263 -16.94 -27.21 -5.41
N LEU A 264 -15.86 -26.82 -6.09
CA LEU A 264 -15.34 -27.57 -7.23
C LEU A 264 -14.71 -28.89 -6.78
N ASN A 265 -13.87 -28.89 -5.73
CA ASN A 265 -13.25 -30.11 -5.22
C ASN A 265 -14.28 -31.14 -4.73
N ARG A 266 -15.43 -30.67 -4.23
CA ARG A 266 -16.52 -31.53 -3.71
C ARG A 266 -17.61 -31.80 -4.75
N PHE A 267 -17.48 -31.31 -5.98
CA PHE A 267 -18.57 -31.32 -6.97
C PHE A 267 -19.12 -32.71 -7.28
N GLU A 268 -18.25 -33.72 -7.34
CA GLU A 268 -18.64 -35.11 -7.62
C GLU A 268 -19.40 -35.74 -6.44
N ALA A 269 -19.09 -35.35 -5.21
CA ALA A 269 -19.80 -35.79 -4.01
C ALA A 269 -21.10 -35.01 -3.80
N LYS A 270 -21.11 -33.72 -4.13
CA LYS A 270 -22.24 -32.81 -3.94
C LYS A 270 -22.25 -31.73 -5.01
N LYS A 271 -23.21 -31.83 -5.93
CA LYS A 271 -23.40 -30.82 -6.98
C LYS A 271 -23.72 -29.44 -6.39
N LEU A 272 -23.26 -28.40 -7.08
CA LEU A 272 -23.58 -27.01 -6.76
C LEU A 272 -25.07 -26.76 -6.98
N GLN A 273 -25.77 -26.38 -5.92
CA GLN A 273 -27.19 -26.04 -5.99
C GLN A 273 -27.36 -24.65 -6.64
N LYS A 274 -28.39 -24.48 -7.48
CA LYS A 274 -28.66 -23.23 -8.21
C LYS A 274 -28.60 -21.97 -7.33
N GLY A 275 -29.28 -21.96 -6.18
CA GLY A 275 -29.24 -20.81 -5.28
C GLY A 275 -27.84 -20.46 -4.74
N LYS A 276 -26.93 -21.45 -4.61
CA LYS A 276 -25.53 -21.19 -4.23
C LYS A 276 -24.70 -20.66 -5.41
N VAL A 277 -25.00 -21.11 -6.63
CA VAL A 277 -24.42 -20.55 -7.87
C VAL A 277 -24.82 -19.09 -8.01
N ASP A 278 -26.10 -18.75 -7.78
CA ASP A 278 -26.60 -17.38 -7.87
C ASP A 278 -25.89 -16.43 -6.89
N ILE A 279 -25.63 -16.88 -5.66
CA ILE A 279 -24.85 -16.11 -4.66
C ILE A 279 -23.42 -15.86 -5.14
N LEU A 280 -22.75 -16.90 -5.66
CA LEU A 280 -21.40 -16.78 -6.23
C LEU A 280 -21.36 -15.79 -7.39
N VAL A 281 -22.33 -15.86 -8.31
CA VAL A 281 -22.45 -14.94 -9.45
C VAL A 281 -22.62 -13.51 -8.96
N HIS A 282 -23.54 -13.28 -8.01
CA HIS A 282 -23.78 -11.95 -7.46
C HIS A 282 -22.53 -11.39 -6.77
N ALA A 283 -21.88 -12.20 -5.93
CA ALA A 283 -20.67 -11.81 -5.24
C ALA A 283 -19.53 -11.43 -6.19
N LEU A 284 -19.27 -12.25 -7.22
CA LEU A 284 -18.21 -11.95 -8.18
C LEU A 284 -18.53 -10.71 -9.02
N ASN A 285 -19.79 -10.51 -9.40
CA ASN A 285 -20.23 -9.28 -10.09
C ASN A 285 -19.99 -8.04 -9.22
N VAL A 286 -20.41 -8.08 -7.96
CA VAL A 286 -20.19 -6.97 -7.01
C VAL A 286 -18.70 -6.73 -6.80
N TYR A 287 -17.91 -7.79 -6.57
CA TYR A 287 -16.46 -7.67 -6.39
C TYR A 287 -15.78 -7.02 -7.60
N THR A 288 -16.07 -7.48 -8.82
CA THR A 288 -15.41 -6.96 -10.03
C THR A 288 -15.75 -5.50 -10.29
N VAL A 289 -17.02 -5.09 -10.10
CA VAL A 289 -17.46 -3.70 -10.23
C VAL A 289 -16.82 -2.80 -9.17
N GLU A 290 -16.84 -3.22 -7.91
CA GLU A 290 -16.29 -2.42 -6.81
C GLU A 290 -14.76 -2.34 -6.86
N MET A 291 -14.08 -3.41 -7.27
CA MET A 291 -12.64 -3.41 -7.47
C MET A 291 -12.24 -2.48 -8.60
N GLU A 292 -12.94 -2.51 -9.74
CA GLU A 292 -12.69 -1.56 -10.83
C GLU A 292 -12.93 -0.11 -10.39
N ARG A 293 -14.00 0.14 -9.64
CA ARG A 293 -14.29 1.47 -9.07
C ARG A 293 -13.17 1.94 -8.15
N PHE A 294 -12.70 1.07 -7.27
CA PHE A 294 -11.59 1.36 -6.36
C PHE A 294 -10.29 1.64 -7.13
N ILE A 295 -9.95 0.80 -8.12
CA ILE A 295 -8.74 0.98 -8.94
C ILE A 295 -8.78 2.32 -9.70
N LYS A 296 -9.92 2.66 -10.32
CA LYS A 296 -10.09 3.93 -11.03
C LYS A 296 -9.89 5.13 -10.09
N PHE A 297 -10.52 5.08 -8.92
CA PHE A 297 -10.38 6.11 -7.91
C PHE A 297 -8.93 6.27 -7.42
N ILE A 298 -8.30 5.17 -6.98
CA ILE A 298 -6.94 5.26 -6.42
C ILE A 298 -5.91 5.62 -7.49
N SER A 299 -6.16 5.28 -8.76
CA SER A 299 -5.37 5.75 -9.90
C SER A 299 -5.38 7.26 -10.03
N GLU A 300 -6.54 7.88 -9.86
CA GLU A 300 -6.68 9.35 -9.89
C GLU A 300 -5.97 9.99 -8.69
N VAL A 301 -6.11 9.42 -7.49
CA VAL A 301 -5.39 9.88 -6.30
C VAL A 301 -3.88 9.82 -6.53
N PHE A 302 -3.34 8.69 -7.01
CA PHE A 302 -1.90 8.55 -7.24
C PHE A 302 -1.37 9.44 -8.36
N ALA A 303 -2.16 9.70 -9.40
CA ALA A 303 -1.75 10.60 -10.47
C ALA A 303 -1.57 12.05 -10.00
N ASN A 304 -2.28 12.44 -8.94
CA ASN A 304 -2.29 13.81 -8.42
C ASN A 304 -1.59 13.97 -7.06
N SER A 305 -1.27 12.88 -6.37
CA SER A 305 -0.64 12.92 -5.05
C SER A 305 0.75 13.55 -5.15
N PRO A 306 1.03 14.63 -4.40
CA PRO A 306 2.36 15.21 -4.40
C PRO A 306 3.33 14.26 -3.69
N PHE A 307 4.53 14.10 -4.26
CA PHE A 307 5.62 13.36 -3.63
C PHE A 307 6.56 14.30 -2.84
N PHE A 308 6.57 15.59 -3.18
CA PHE A 308 7.34 16.65 -2.52
C PHE A 308 6.49 17.90 -2.41
N ILE A 309 6.68 18.66 -1.32
CA ILE A 309 5.96 19.91 -1.06
C ILE A 309 6.96 21.00 -0.72
N SER A 310 6.62 22.26 -1.05
CA SER A 310 7.48 23.38 -0.66
C SER A 310 7.32 23.69 0.83
N ALA A 311 8.33 24.28 1.46
CA ALA A 311 8.27 24.72 2.85
C ALA A 311 7.13 25.72 3.10
N LYS A 312 6.73 26.47 2.07
CA LYS A 312 5.56 27.37 2.11
C LYS A 312 4.23 26.60 2.13
N ASP A 313 4.14 25.50 1.38
CA ASP A 313 2.95 24.65 1.35
C ASP A 313 2.78 23.86 2.64
N VAL A 314 3.88 23.51 3.31
CA VAL A 314 3.88 22.97 4.67
C VAL A 314 3.41 24.02 5.68
N GLY A 315 3.99 25.22 5.66
CA GLY A 315 3.55 26.31 6.54
C GLY A 315 2.08 26.73 6.35
N ALA A 316 1.53 26.60 5.13
CA ALA A 316 0.11 26.81 4.86
C ALA A 316 -0.77 25.63 5.30
N ALA A 317 -0.26 24.39 5.18
CA ALA A 317 -0.91 23.17 5.66
C ALA A 317 -0.85 22.99 7.18
N GLU A 318 0.07 23.66 7.86
CA GLU A 318 0.23 23.66 9.32
C GLU A 318 -0.30 24.96 9.95
N GLY A 319 -0.56 25.99 9.14
CA GLY A 319 -1.06 27.31 9.55
C GLY A 319 -2.51 27.39 10.04
N SER A 320 -3.13 26.26 10.43
CA SER A 320 -4.31 26.29 11.30
C SER A 320 -3.90 25.88 12.72
N GLU A 321 -3.52 26.89 13.50
CA GLU A 321 -3.54 26.94 14.97
C GLU A 321 -2.65 25.98 15.80
N THR A 322 -1.46 25.58 15.34
CA THR A 322 -0.46 25.01 16.26
C THR A 322 0.94 25.59 16.05
N ASP A 323 1.43 26.25 17.09
CA ASP A 323 2.58 27.16 17.13
C ASP A 323 3.92 26.40 17.28
N GLU A 324 4.24 25.45 16.40
CA GLU A 324 5.41 24.56 16.58
C GLU A 324 6.31 24.44 15.33
N PHE A 325 7.06 25.51 15.05
CA PHE A 325 8.50 25.51 14.68
C PHE A 325 8.86 26.89 14.12
N LYS A 326 9.78 27.62 14.78
CA LYS A 326 10.22 28.96 14.35
C LYS A 326 11.73 28.96 14.15
N GLU A 327 12.18 29.18 12.91
CA GLU A 327 13.60 29.42 12.62
C GLU A 327 13.93 30.90 12.85
N ILE A 328 14.96 31.16 13.67
CA ILE A 328 15.31 32.52 14.11
C ILE A 328 16.80 32.74 13.92
N ILE A 329 17.16 33.81 13.19
CA ILE A 329 18.55 34.22 12.98
C ILE A 329 18.94 35.17 14.12
N ILE A 330 19.93 34.77 14.94
CA ILE A 330 20.47 35.59 16.04
C ILE A 330 21.79 36.24 15.58
N PRO A 331 21.85 37.58 15.41
CA PRO A 331 23.09 38.25 15.04
C PRO A 331 24.16 38.16 16.13
N ALA A 332 25.44 38.22 15.74
CA ALA A 332 26.56 38.19 16.69
C ALA A 332 26.44 39.30 17.75
N GLY A 333 26.58 38.92 19.03
CA GLY A 333 26.48 39.84 20.17
C GLY A 333 25.05 40.22 20.60
N LYS A 334 24.01 39.66 19.95
CA LYS A 334 22.60 39.84 20.35
C LYS A 334 22.11 38.60 21.11
N ALA A 335 21.22 38.82 22.07
CA ALA A 335 20.45 37.76 22.73
C ALA A 335 19.03 37.70 22.15
N HIS A 336 18.43 36.51 22.16
CA HIS A 336 17.06 36.29 21.77
C HIS A 336 16.32 35.62 22.94
N GLU A 337 15.15 36.14 23.30
CA GLU A 337 14.34 35.65 24.42
C GLU A 337 13.06 35.03 23.88
N VAL A 338 12.76 33.80 24.29
CA VAL A 338 11.51 33.10 24.00
C VAL A 338 10.72 33.04 25.30
N ALA A 339 9.54 33.65 25.33
CA ALA A 339 8.64 33.59 26.46
C ALA A 339 7.69 32.39 26.30
N LEU A 340 7.70 31.49 27.29
CA LEU A 340 6.79 30.34 27.35
C LEU A 340 5.83 30.54 28.51
N THR A 341 4.53 30.56 28.23
CA THR A 341 3.48 30.67 29.25
C THR A 341 3.09 29.29 29.75
N VAL A 342 2.92 29.14 31.07
CA VAL A 342 2.46 27.90 31.70
C VAL A 342 1.04 28.12 32.18
N ASP A 343 0.08 27.42 31.56
CA ASP A 343 -1.34 27.67 31.80
C ASP A 343 -1.89 26.88 33.00
N ALA A 344 -1.16 25.90 33.54
CA ALA A 344 -1.60 25.09 34.67
C ALA A 344 -0.44 24.58 35.56
N VAL A 345 -0.73 24.40 36.85
CA VAL A 345 0.21 23.82 37.83
C VAL A 345 0.44 22.34 37.50
N ASN A 346 1.70 21.90 37.50
CA ASN A 346 2.17 20.56 37.11
C ASN A 346 2.16 20.26 35.60
N SER A 347 2.01 21.27 34.75
CA SER A 347 2.29 21.13 33.31
C SER A 347 3.79 21.09 33.05
N TYR A 348 4.19 20.30 32.05
CA TYR A 348 5.58 20.22 31.59
C TYR A 348 5.76 21.14 30.39
N ILE A 349 6.85 21.91 30.38
CA ILE A 349 7.31 22.62 29.20
C ILE A 349 8.39 21.76 28.55
N ALA A 350 8.18 21.38 27.30
CA ALA A 350 9.20 20.74 26.47
C ALA A 350 9.60 21.73 25.37
N TRP A 351 10.90 21.81 25.08
CA TRP A 351 11.42 22.53 23.93
C TRP A 351 12.55 21.73 23.29
N ASP A 352 12.69 21.84 21.98
CA ASP A 352 13.82 21.32 21.23
C ASP A 352 14.36 22.43 20.32
N PHE A 353 15.67 22.49 20.15
CA PHE A 353 16.30 23.41 19.22
C PHE A 353 17.53 22.78 18.58
N SER A 354 17.79 23.18 17.33
CA SER A 354 19.02 22.82 16.62
C SER A 354 19.71 24.09 16.13
N LEU A 355 21.04 24.07 16.16
CA LEU A 355 21.87 25.14 15.60
C LEU A 355 22.45 24.67 14.28
N THR A 356 22.24 25.46 13.24
CA THR A 356 22.84 25.20 11.92
C THR A 356 24.35 25.53 11.91
N GLN A 357 24.77 26.60 12.60
CA GLN A 357 26.18 27.00 12.77
C GLN A 357 26.42 27.78 14.08
N GLY A 358 27.60 27.63 14.68
CA GLY A 358 28.05 28.42 15.84
C GLY A 358 27.93 27.72 17.20
N LYS A 359 28.19 28.45 18.28
CA LYS A 359 27.97 28.04 19.68
C LYS A 359 27.04 29.04 20.35
N MET A 360 26.07 28.55 21.11
CA MET A 360 25.13 29.38 21.86
C MET A 360 25.28 29.08 23.36
N ASN A 361 25.21 30.14 24.17
CA ASN A 361 25.01 30.00 25.61
C ASN A 361 23.52 30.18 25.89
N MET A 362 22.94 29.22 26.60
CA MET A 362 21.53 29.24 26.96
C MET A 362 21.40 29.51 28.46
N VAL A 363 20.45 30.39 28.81
CA VAL A 363 20.11 30.67 30.21
C VAL A 363 18.61 30.53 30.34
N PHE A 364 18.17 29.77 31.34
CA PHE A 364 16.77 29.71 31.73
C PHE A 364 16.56 30.62 32.94
N SER A 365 15.58 31.51 32.84
CA SER A 365 15.14 32.35 33.96
C SER A 365 13.64 32.26 34.13
N SER A 366 13.17 31.83 35.30
CA SER A 366 11.77 31.95 35.67
C SER A 366 11.52 33.35 36.20
N LYS A 367 10.55 34.07 35.60
CA LYS A 367 10.04 35.33 36.13
C LYS A 367 8.79 35.00 36.98
N PRO A 368 8.86 35.02 38.33
CA PRO A 368 7.71 34.71 39.14
C PRO A 368 6.67 35.83 39.00
N PHE A 369 5.47 35.47 38.55
CA PHE A 369 4.27 36.22 38.91
C PHE A 369 3.92 35.79 40.35
N ALA A 370 4.64 36.35 41.33
CA ALA A 370 4.61 36.05 42.77
C ALA A 370 5.01 34.61 43.19
N ALA A 371 6.07 34.50 44.01
CA ALA A 371 6.52 33.42 44.93
C ALA A 371 6.27 31.94 44.52
N MET A 372 7.23 31.00 44.52
CA MET A 372 8.32 30.74 45.46
C MET A 372 9.30 29.72 44.82
N ILE A 373 10.54 29.74 45.31
CA ILE A 373 11.73 29.01 44.86
C ILE A 373 11.63 27.49 45.10
N HIS A 374 12.11 26.66 44.16
CA HIS A 374 12.99 25.53 44.52
C HIS A 374 14.01 25.19 43.41
N VAL A 375 15.25 25.02 43.88
CA VAL A 375 16.48 24.69 43.15
C VAL A 375 16.61 23.18 43.08
N ILE A 376 16.92 22.62 41.90
CA ILE A 376 17.66 21.34 41.80
C ILE A 376 18.70 21.46 40.69
N HIS A 377 19.95 21.19 41.07
CA HIS A 377 21.14 21.11 40.20
C HIS A 377 21.18 19.80 39.41
N PHE A 378 21.69 19.88 38.17
CA PHE A 378 22.63 18.90 37.61
C PHE A 378 23.77 19.64 36.92
#